data_AF-A0A6V7QP44-F1
#
_entry.id   AF-A0A6V7QP44-F1
#
_cell.length_a   1.000
_cell.length_b   1.000
_cell.length_c   1.000
_cell.angle_alpha   90.00
_cell.angle_beta   90.00
_cell.angle_gamma   90.00
#
_symmetry.space_group_name_H-M   'P 1'
#
loop_
_entity.id
_entity.type
_entity.pdbx_description
1 polymer ?
#
loop_
_entity_poly.entity_id
_entity_poly.type
_entity_poly.pdbx_seq_one_letter_code
_entity_poly.pdbx_strand_id
1 'polypeptide(L)'
;MFSKLFGGCRDESPVSSSQQLKQVLEVLGQKEITLQKKIDIEVERAKEFTRARNKQAAFQCLKRKKYYEGQMERLGSFQQRVHDQEQKLSQKSAVQCKQVQQIASNVRNNLEKI
;
A
#
# COMPACT_ATOMS: atom_id res chain seq x y z
N MET A 1 -3.98 1.19 35.67
CA MET A 1 -5.24 1.06 34.91
C MET A 1 -4.89 0.83 33.43
N PHE A 2 -4.67 -0.42 33.01
CA PHE A 2 -4.17 -0.80 31.67
C PHE A 2 -4.88 -2.09 31.19
N SER A 3 -6.20 -2.02 30.98
CA SER A 3 -6.98 -3.26 30.74
C SER A 3 -8.13 -3.10 29.75
N LYS A 4 -8.02 -2.22 28.74
CA LYS A 4 -9.18 -1.98 27.85
C LYS A 4 -8.93 -1.52 26.41
N LEU A 5 -7.74 -1.78 25.84
CA LEU A 5 -7.47 -1.45 24.43
C LEU A 5 -7.15 -2.65 23.53
N PHE A 6 -7.48 -3.87 23.97
CA PHE A 6 -7.55 -5.06 23.12
C PHE A 6 -8.97 -5.60 23.15
N GLY A 7 -9.85 -5.01 22.33
CA GLY A 7 -11.26 -5.38 22.28
C GLY A 7 -11.89 -4.91 20.99
N GLY A 8 -11.89 -5.78 19.98
CA GLY A 8 -12.60 -5.58 18.73
C GLY A 8 -11.79 -6.01 17.53
N CYS A 9 -11.71 -7.33 17.30
CA CYS A 9 -11.67 -7.82 15.93
C CYS A 9 -12.95 -7.31 15.28
N ARG A 10 -12.86 -6.18 14.57
CA ARG A 10 -13.87 -5.85 13.58
C ARG A 10 -13.76 -6.96 12.54
N ASP A 11 -14.81 -7.77 12.45
CA ASP A 11 -15.11 -8.54 11.24
C ASP A 11 -15.38 -7.54 10.13
N GLU A 12 -14.30 -6.97 9.59
CA GLU A 12 -14.34 -6.26 8.32
C GLU A 12 -14.65 -7.33 7.29
N SER A 13 -15.84 -7.25 6.68
CA SER A 13 -16.23 -8.16 5.62
C SER A 13 -15.15 -8.15 4.53
N PRO A 14 -14.78 -9.30 3.92
CA PRO A 14 -13.70 -9.37 2.92
C PRO A 14 -13.90 -8.40 1.75
N VAL A 15 -15.16 -8.10 1.42
CA VAL A 15 -15.56 -7.14 0.38
C VAL A 15 -15.30 -5.69 0.80
N SER A 16 -15.58 -5.33 2.05
CA SER A 16 -15.26 -4.01 2.63
C SER A 16 -13.75 -3.78 2.68
N SER A 17 -12.97 -4.78 3.10
CA SER A 17 -11.51 -4.68 3.15
C SER A 17 -10.88 -4.50 1.76
N SER A 18 -11.41 -5.17 0.73
CA SER A 18 -10.90 -5.01 -0.64
C SER A 18 -11.14 -3.60 -1.20
N GLN A 19 -12.32 -3.03 -0.94
CA GLN A 19 -12.64 -1.66 -1.38
C GLN A 19 -11.79 -0.61 -0.64
N GLN A 20 -11.56 -0.80 0.66
CA GLN A 20 -10.66 0.05 1.45
C GLN A 20 -9.21 0.00 0.94
N LEU A 21 -8.70 -1.19 0.60
CA LEU A 21 -7.35 -1.35 0.05
C LEU A 21 -7.19 -0.59 -1.29
N LYS A 22 -8.20 -0.67 -2.17
CA LYS A 22 -8.20 0.08 -3.45
C LYS A 22 -8.19 1.60 -3.24
N GLN A 23 -9.00 2.12 -2.33
CA GLN A 23 -9.02 3.54 -2.01
C GLN A 23 -7.67 4.01 -1.44
N VAL A 24 -7.06 3.20 -0.57
CA VAL A 24 -5.72 3.47 -0.04
C VAL A 24 -4.69 3.50 -1.15
N LEU A 25 -4.70 2.54 -2.09
CA LEU A 25 -3.78 2.53 -3.25
C LEU A 25 -3.90 3.79 -4.11
N GLU A 26 -5.12 4.28 -4.36
CA GLU A 26 -5.35 5.50 -5.12
C GLU A 26 -4.73 6.73 -4.44
N VAL A 27 -4.97 6.88 -3.13
CA VAL A 27 -4.40 7.98 -2.33
C VAL A 27 -2.87 7.90 -2.28
N LEU A 28 -2.31 6.68 -2.17
CA LEU A 28 -0.87 6.48 -2.20
C LEU A 28 -0.26 6.86 -3.54
N GLY A 29 -0.87 6.46 -4.65
CA GLY A 29 -0.41 6.83 -6.00
C GLY A 29 -0.44 8.34 -6.22
N GLN A 30 -1.51 9.03 -5.81
CA GLN A 30 -1.59 10.49 -5.92
C GLN A 30 -0.53 11.20 -5.07
N LYS A 31 -0.22 10.65 -3.90
CA LYS A 31 0.81 11.18 -3.00
C LYS A 31 2.22 10.94 -3.54
N GLU A 32 2.46 9.80 -4.17
CA GLU A 32 3.72 9.48 -4.86
C GLU A 32 4.00 10.49 -5.98
N ILE A 33 3.02 10.74 -6.86
CA ILE A 33 3.14 11.74 -7.94
C ILE A 33 3.45 13.13 -7.37
N THR A 34 2.78 13.51 -6.28
CA THR A 34 2.98 14.80 -5.64
C THR A 34 4.38 14.93 -5.01
N LEU A 35 4.87 13.87 -4.37
CA LEU A 35 6.21 13.84 -3.78
C LEU A 35 7.29 13.86 -4.87
N GLN A 36 7.11 13.14 -5.97
CA GLN A 36 8.02 13.17 -7.11
C GLN A 36 8.12 14.58 -7.69
N LYS A 37 6.99 15.25 -7.96
CA LYS A 37 6.98 16.64 -8.41
C LYS A 37 7.72 17.59 -7.46
N LYS A 38 7.57 17.40 -6.14
CA LYS A 38 8.27 18.20 -5.13
C LYS A 38 9.79 17.96 -5.17
N ILE A 39 10.22 16.72 -5.35
CA ILE A 39 11.63 16.38 -5.51
C ILE A 39 12.21 17.07 -6.74
N ASP A 40 11.53 16.99 -7.89
CA ASP A 40 11.98 17.58 -9.13
C ASP A 40 12.13 19.11 -9.00
N ILE A 41 11.17 19.77 -8.35
CA ILE A 41 11.24 21.21 -8.04
C ILE A 41 12.46 21.55 -7.19
N GLU A 42 12.73 20.79 -6.12
CA GLU A 42 13.89 21.06 -5.25
C GLU A 42 15.22 20.77 -5.97
N VAL A 43 15.25 19.81 -6.91
CA VAL A 43 16.42 19.56 -7.77
C VAL A 43 16.69 20.75 -8.69
N GLU A 44 15.68 21.26 -9.39
CA GLU A 44 15.84 22.41 -10.28
C GLU A 44 16.25 23.66 -9.51
N ARG A 45 15.61 23.94 -8.35
CA ARG A 45 16.02 25.04 -7.46
C ARG A 45 17.46 24.91 -6.97
N ALA A 46 17.89 23.69 -6.61
CA ALA A 46 19.28 23.47 -6.20
C ALA A 46 20.26 23.78 -7.35
N LYS A 47 19.93 23.42 -8.59
CA LYS A 47 20.73 23.76 -9.78
C LYS A 47 20.78 25.27 -10.01
N GLU A 48 19.64 25.97 -9.91
CA GLU A 48 19.56 27.43 -10.04
C GLU A 48 20.43 28.14 -9.00
N PHE A 49 20.33 27.77 -7.72
CA PHE A 49 21.14 28.36 -6.66
C PHE A 49 22.63 28.04 -6.80
N THR A 50 22.97 26.86 -7.34
CA THR A 50 24.36 26.50 -7.66
C THR A 50 24.93 27.40 -8.75
N ARG A 51 24.16 27.66 -9.82
CA ARG A 51 24.52 28.60 -10.89
C ARG A 51 24.67 30.04 -10.37
N ALA A 52 23.79 30.44 -9.46
CA ALA A 52 23.85 31.73 -8.77
C ALA A 52 24.94 31.82 -7.67
N ARG A 53 25.80 30.80 -7.54
CA ARG A 53 26.86 30.71 -6.50
C ARG A 53 26.35 30.76 -5.06
N ASN A 54 25.04 30.58 -4.83
CA ASN A 54 24.41 30.59 -3.52
C ASN A 54 24.42 29.18 -2.89
N LYS A 55 25.55 28.82 -2.29
CA LYS A 55 25.77 27.49 -1.68
C LYS A 55 24.79 27.18 -0.54
N GLN A 56 24.41 28.19 0.25
CA GLN A 56 23.52 28.00 1.40
C GLN A 56 22.11 27.64 0.95
N ALA A 57 21.56 28.37 -0.02
CA ALA A 57 20.24 28.06 -0.58
C ALA A 57 20.21 26.71 -1.30
N ALA A 58 21.25 26.40 -2.08
CA ALA A 58 21.37 25.09 -2.74
C ALA A 58 21.39 23.93 -1.72
N PHE A 59 22.13 24.08 -0.62
CA PHE A 59 22.17 23.07 0.45
C PHE A 59 20.81 22.87 1.13
N GLN A 60 20.04 23.94 1.33
CA GLN A 60 18.68 23.83 1.87
C GLN A 60 17.74 23.09 0.92
N CYS A 61 17.80 23.34 -0.39
CA CYS A 61 17.05 22.57 -1.38
C CYS A 61 17.41 21.08 -1.34
N LEU A 62 18.70 20.74 -1.24
CA LEU A 62 19.14 19.35 -1.12
C LEU A 62 18.64 18.67 0.17
N LYS A 63 18.55 19.38 1.29
CA LYS A 63 17.92 18.87 2.53
C LYS A 63 16.44 18.57 2.33
N ARG A 64 15.70 19.49 1.68
CA ARG A 64 14.27 19.30 1.37
C ARG A 64 14.05 18.13 0.42
N LYS A 65 14.88 18.00 -0.61
CA LYS A 65 14.91 16.84 -1.52
C LYS A 65 15.05 15.54 -0.73
N LYS A 66 16.09 15.41 0.11
CA LYS A 66 16.30 14.21 0.94
C LYS A 66 15.11 13.89 1.85
N TYR A 67 14.48 14.91 2.40
CA TYR A 67 13.29 14.72 3.22
C TYR A 67 12.14 14.11 2.41
N TYR A 68 11.88 14.60 1.19
CA TYR A 68 10.84 14.04 0.33
C TYR A 68 11.17 12.63 -0.18
N GLU A 69 12.44 12.35 -0.50
CA GLU A 69 12.90 10.99 -0.84
C GLU A 69 12.63 10.00 0.29
N GLY A 70 12.89 10.37 1.55
CA GLY A 70 12.54 9.53 2.70
C GLY A 70 11.03 9.35 2.90
N GLN A 71 10.21 10.31 2.47
CA GLN A 71 8.74 10.11 2.45
C GLN A 71 8.32 9.13 1.35
N MET A 72 8.97 9.16 0.18
CA MET A 72 8.71 8.21 -0.90
C MET A 72 9.11 6.79 -0.53
N GLU A 73 10.26 6.59 0.11
CA GLU A 73 10.69 5.28 0.59
C GLU A 73 9.69 4.67 1.59
N ARG A 74 9.20 5.49 2.53
CA ARG A 74 8.14 5.08 3.47
C ARG A 74 6.85 4.72 2.74
N LEU A 75 6.51 5.45 1.68
CA LEU A 75 5.33 5.19 0.87
C LEU A 75 5.45 3.86 0.12
N GLY A 76 6.62 3.56 -0.46
CA GLY A 76 6.91 2.27 -1.08
C GLY A 76 6.82 1.09 -0.10
N SER A 77 7.35 1.26 1.11
CA SER A 77 7.21 0.27 2.19
C SER A 77 5.75 0.02 2.58
N PHE A 78 4.89 1.05 2.49
CA PHE A 78 3.47 0.92 2.78
C PHE A 78 2.70 0.28 1.62
N GLN A 79 3.03 0.60 0.37
CA GLN A 79 2.50 -0.09 -0.82
C GLN A 79 2.79 -1.59 -0.77
N GLN A 80 4.01 -2.01 -0.38
CA GLN A 80 4.34 -3.42 -0.20
C GLN A 80 3.44 -4.12 0.83
N ARG A 81 3.21 -3.49 1.99
CA ARG A 81 2.31 -4.06 3.02
C ARG A 81 0.86 -4.19 2.54
N VAL A 82 0.37 -3.22 1.77
CA VAL A 82 -0.97 -3.26 1.17
C VAL A 82 -1.06 -4.41 0.16
N HIS A 83 -0.05 -4.56 -0.71
CA HIS A 83 0.02 -5.65 -1.67
C HIS A 83 0.09 -7.03 -1.00
N ASP A 84 0.88 -7.18 0.06
CA ASP A 84 0.95 -8.43 0.84
C ASP A 84 -0.42 -8.80 1.43
N GLN A 85 -1.18 -7.81 1.88
CA GLN A 85 -2.53 -8.00 2.39
C GLN A 85 -3.51 -8.42 1.29
N GLU A 86 -3.44 -7.80 0.10
CA GLU A 86 -4.21 -8.21 -1.07
C GLU A 86 -3.90 -9.66 -1.46
N GLN A 87 -2.63 -10.03 -1.52
CA GLN A 87 -2.20 -11.40 -1.83
C GLN A 87 -2.72 -12.39 -0.78
N LYS A 88 -2.66 -12.05 0.51
CA LYS A 88 -3.17 -12.90 1.59
C LYS A 88 -4.67 -13.12 1.49
N LEU A 89 -5.44 -12.07 1.15
CA LEU A 89 -6.88 -12.18 0.94
C LEU A 89 -7.21 -13.04 -0.28
N SER A 90 -6.46 -12.87 -1.37
CA SER A 90 -6.59 -13.68 -2.59
C SER A 90 -6.28 -15.17 -2.36
N GLN A 91 -5.24 -15.48 -1.59
CA GLN A 91 -4.91 -16.86 -1.24
C GLN A 91 -6.00 -17.53 -0.40
N LYS A 92 -6.57 -16.82 0.59
CA LYS A 92 -7.65 -17.34 1.44
C LYS A 92 -8.89 -17.71 0.61
N SER A 93 -9.30 -16.86 -0.32
CA SER A 93 -10.46 -17.15 -1.18
C SER A 93 -10.19 -18.30 -2.15
N ALA A 94 -8.97 -18.41 -2.69
CA ALA A 94 -8.58 -19.53 -3.55
C ALA A 94 -8.64 -20.88 -2.83
N VAL A 95 -8.21 -20.94 -1.56
CA VAL A 95 -8.30 -22.16 -0.74
C VAL A 95 -9.76 -22.55 -0.49
N GLN A 96 -10.62 -21.59 -0.14
CA GLN A 96 -12.05 -21.84 0.02
C GLN A 96 -12.69 -22.35 -1.27
N CYS A 97 -12.35 -21.76 -2.43
CA CYS A 97 -12.86 -22.20 -3.72
C CYS A 97 -12.51 -23.67 -4.01
N LYS A 98 -11.25 -24.07 -3.79
CA LYS A 98 -10.82 -25.47 -3.94
C LYS A 98 -11.58 -26.42 -3.03
N GLN A 99 -11.79 -26.06 -1.76
CA GLN A 99 -12.57 -26.86 -0.82
C GLN A 99 -14.03 -27.03 -1.27
N VAL A 100 -14.68 -25.95 -1.70
CA VAL A 100 -16.06 -25.99 -2.22
C VAL A 100 -16.15 -26.86 -3.46
N GLN A 101 -15.18 -26.76 -4.37
CA GLN A 101 -15.15 -27.56 -5.60
C GLN A 101 -14.97 -29.06 -5.30
N GLN A 102 -14.17 -29.40 -4.28
CA GLN A 102 -13.98 -30.78 -3.82
C GLN A 102 -15.23 -31.33 -3.12
N ILE A 103 -15.94 -30.51 -2.34
CA ILE A 103 -17.21 -30.92 -1.73
C ILE A 103 -18.26 -31.14 -2.82
N ALA A 104 -18.34 -30.24 -3.81
CA ALA A 104 -19.27 -30.36 -4.92
C ALA A 104 -19.00 -31.61 -5.77
N SER A 105 -17.74 -31.96 -6.04
CA SER A 105 -17.40 -33.20 -6.76
C SER A 105 -17.74 -34.45 -5.95
N ASN A 106 -17.49 -34.43 -4.63
CA ASN A 106 -17.85 -35.54 -3.75
C ASN A 106 -19.38 -35.76 -3.70
N VAL A 107 -20.17 -34.67 -3.58
CA VAL A 107 -21.64 -34.75 -3.61
C VAL A 107 -22.14 -35.30 -4.94
N ARG A 108 -21.60 -34.81 -6.06
CA ARG A 108 -21.95 -35.31 -7.41
C ARG A 108 -21.69 -36.81 -7.54
N ASN A 109 -20.49 -37.27 -7.17
CA ASN A 109 -20.11 -38.68 -7.24
C ASN A 109 -20.96 -39.58 -6.35
N ASN A 110 -21.49 -39.06 -5.24
CA ASN A 110 -22.40 -39.82 -4.38
C ASN A 110 -23.83 -39.89 -4.95
N LEU A 111 -24.28 -38.85 -5.65
CA LEU A 111 -25.58 -38.85 -6.32
C LEU A 111 -25.61 -39.77 -7.55
N GLU A 112 -24.49 -39.90 -8.28
CA GLU A 112 -24.36 -40.82 -9.42
C GLU A 112 -24.29 -42.31 -9.01
N LYS A 113 -24.13 -42.61 -7.72
CA LYS A 113 -24.02 -43.97 -7.18
C LYS A 113 -25.34 -44.51 -6.61
N ILE A 114 -26.44 -43.75 -6.70
CA ILE A 114 -27.80 -44.13 -6.32
C ILE A 114 -28.59 -44.44 -7.59
#